data_AF-A0AAN8GZP7-F1
#
_entry.id   AF-A0AAN8GZP7-F1
#
_cell.length_a   1.000
_cell.length_b   1.000
_cell.length_c   1.000
_cell.angle_alpha   90.00
_cell.angle_beta   90.00
_cell.angle_gamma   90.00
#
_symmetry.space_group_name_H-M   'P 1'
#
loop_
_entity.id
_entity.type
_entity.pdbx_description
1 polymer ?
#
loop_
_entity_poly.entity_id
_entity_poly.type
_entity_poly.pdbx_seq_one_letter_code
_entity_poly.pdbx_strand_id
1 'polypeptide(L)'
;MNTTPCVCLLQLSRRVSRLCASKASRCSSGAPRLTTITSSWPPHMSPPSHVSCSRSHSSSIKVRPYLQYMKRKIIAPPCPPYSHVCQVGDPVLRSHAAAVDPASVPGAEVQQVIRTLVKVMRRLECVGLSAPQIGVPLRILALEYPEQMLKDSSPSSREARGVSVQPLRIFINPTLRVLDGRTALFQEACESLSGFSATVPRYLSVEVSGLDERGGAVRWQASGWPARILQHEMDHLEGVLYTDRMDSKTFINIHWQEHNE
;
A
#
# COMPACT_ATOMS: atom_id res chain seq x y z
N MET A 1 -49.31 18.10 29.46
CA MET A 1 -47.92 18.41 29.86
C MET A 1 -47.05 17.41 29.12
N ASN A 2 -46.70 17.60 27.85
CA ASN A 2 -45.86 18.65 27.24
C ASN A 2 -44.38 18.47 27.63
N THR A 3 -43.40 18.36 26.71
CA THR A 3 -43.46 18.38 25.22
C THR A 3 -42.15 17.84 24.61
N THR A 4 -42.25 17.04 23.53
CA THR A 4 -41.35 17.07 22.34
C THR A 4 -41.95 18.03 21.28
N PRO A 5 -41.33 18.40 20.12
CA PRO A 5 -40.14 17.89 19.38
C PRO A 5 -39.00 18.96 19.29
N CYS A 6 -38.13 19.19 18.29
CA CYS A 6 -37.85 18.78 16.88
C CYS A 6 -36.30 18.89 16.63
N VAL A 7 -35.59 18.09 15.79
CA VAL A 7 -35.53 17.92 14.31
C VAL A 7 -34.68 18.97 13.53
N CYS A 8 -34.03 18.49 12.45
CA CYS A 8 -33.11 19.13 11.46
C CYS A 8 -31.61 19.15 11.83
N LEU A 9 -30.65 18.56 11.08
CA LEU A 9 -30.49 18.11 9.67
C LEU A 9 -30.03 19.22 8.70
N LEU A 10 -29.19 18.84 7.72
CA LEU A 10 -28.40 19.63 6.73
C LEU A 10 -27.03 20.11 7.25
N GLN A 11 -26.01 20.35 6.42
CA GLN A 11 -25.45 19.61 5.26
C GLN A 11 -24.15 20.33 4.83
N LEU A 12 -23.27 19.65 4.09
CA LEU A 12 -22.28 20.22 3.14
C LEU A 12 -21.34 21.35 3.60
N SER A 13 -20.04 21.05 3.60
CA SER A 13 -19.06 21.97 3.00
C SER A 13 -18.14 21.20 2.05
N ARG A 14 -17.70 21.87 0.98
CA ARG A 14 -16.87 21.30 -0.10
C ARG A 14 -15.68 22.22 -0.35
N ARG A 15 -14.51 21.60 -0.65
CA ARG A 15 -13.32 22.22 -1.25
C ARG A 15 -12.62 23.32 -0.43
N VAL A 16 -11.42 23.02 0.03
CA VAL A 16 -10.32 24.00 -0.01
C VAL A 16 -9.56 23.76 -1.32
N SER A 17 -9.18 24.84 -2.02
CA SER A 17 -8.68 24.78 -3.39
C SER A 17 -7.16 24.70 -3.49
N ARG A 18 -6.67 24.13 -4.60
CA ARG A 18 -5.30 24.36 -5.07
C ARG A 18 -5.09 25.84 -5.36
N LEU A 19 -3.92 26.40 -5.03
CA LEU A 19 -3.26 27.43 -5.86
C LEU A 19 -1.84 27.72 -5.36
N CYS A 20 -0.84 27.34 -6.16
CA CYS A 20 0.48 27.98 -6.12
C CYS A 20 1.07 27.89 -7.53
N ALA A 21 0.94 28.98 -8.30
CA ALA A 21 1.35 29.07 -9.70
C ALA A 21 1.85 30.50 -9.98
N SER A 22 3.15 30.71 -9.79
CA SER A 22 3.81 32.00 -10.00
C SER A 22 3.89 32.33 -11.49
N LYS A 23 3.26 33.43 -11.90
CA LYS A 23 3.51 34.06 -13.21
C LYS A 23 4.82 34.86 -13.13
N ALA A 24 5.77 34.59 -14.02
CA ALA A 24 6.82 35.55 -14.38
C ALA A 24 6.34 36.42 -15.56
N SER A 25 6.82 37.66 -15.62
CA SER A 25 6.30 38.71 -16.50
C SER A 25 6.80 38.64 -17.95
N ARG A 26 5.97 39.08 -18.89
CA ARG A 26 6.45 39.53 -20.21
C ARG A 26 7.17 40.86 -20.05
N CYS A 27 8.35 41.01 -20.66
CA CYS A 27 8.92 42.32 -20.98
C CYS A 27 8.96 42.48 -22.50
N SER A 28 8.70 43.69 -22.99
CA SER A 28 8.60 44.00 -24.42
C SER A 28 9.10 45.41 -24.71
N SER A 29 10.13 45.56 -25.56
CA SER A 29 10.43 46.75 -26.38
C SER A 29 11.82 46.64 -27.02
N GLY A 30 12.07 47.46 -28.05
CA GLY A 30 13.43 47.87 -28.42
C GLY A 30 14.13 47.04 -29.50
N ALA A 31 13.76 47.25 -30.77
CA ALA A 31 14.62 46.92 -31.91
C ALA A 31 15.15 48.22 -32.54
N PRO A 32 16.48 48.45 -32.59
CA PRO A 32 17.06 49.49 -33.42
C PRO A 32 17.22 49.02 -34.88
N ARG A 33 17.25 49.97 -35.82
CA ARG A 33 17.51 49.75 -37.25
C ARG A 33 18.73 50.60 -37.66
N LEU A 34 19.15 50.47 -38.93
CA LEU A 34 20.34 51.09 -39.54
C LEU A 34 21.67 50.38 -39.17
N THR A 35 22.73 50.40 -39.99
CA THR A 35 22.93 51.08 -41.30
C THR A 35 23.41 50.10 -42.36
N THR A 36 23.08 50.36 -43.63
CA THR A 36 23.75 49.76 -44.80
C THR A 36 25.19 50.28 -44.89
N ILE A 37 26.15 49.38 -45.17
CA ILE A 37 27.52 49.75 -45.56
C ILE A 37 27.82 49.09 -46.91
N THR A 38 28.13 49.92 -47.91
CA THR A 38 28.52 49.50 -49.26
C THR A 38 30.04 49.47 -49.37
N SER A 39 30.64 48.29 -49.50
CA SER A 39 32.08 48.14 -49.78
C SER A 39 32.30 47.68 -51.22
N SER A 40 32.64 48.62 -52.10
CA SER A 40 33.07 48.36 -53.48
C SER A 40 34.40 47.61 -53.52
N TRP A 41 34.49 46.54 -54.30
CA TRP A 41 35.76 45.84 -54.55
C TRP A 41 36.57 46.56 -55.64
N PRO A 42 37.90 46.69 -55.52
CA PRO A 42 38.76 47.17 -56.60
C PRO A 42 38.92 46.11 -57.70
N PRO A 43 39.13 46.50 -58.97
CA PRO A 43 39.25 45.56 -60.07
C PRO A 43 40.68 45.04 -60.23
N HIS A 44 40.91 43.73 -60.02
CA HIS A 44 41.79 42.87 -60.82
C HIS A 44 41.78 41.42 -60.26
N MET A 45 42.36 40.49 -61.02
CA MET A 45 42.50 39.04 -60.77
C MET A 45 41.26 38.16 -61.05
N SER A 46 41.42 37.24 -62.00
CA SER A 46 40.48 36.17 -62.35
C SER A 46 40.60 34.97 -61.40
N PRO A 47 39.57 34.10 -61.27
CA PRO A 47 39.51 33.13 -60.19
C PRO A 47 40.31 31.82 -60.45
N PRO A 48 40.85 31.17 -59.40
CA PRO A 48 41.36 29.80 -59.48
C PRO A 48 40.22 28.78 -59.44
N SER A 49 40.28 27.78 -60.32
CA SER A 49 39.26 26.73 -60.48
C SER A 49 39.42 25.59 -59.45
N HIS A 50 38.81 25.72 -58.28
CA HIS A 50 38.78 24.65 -57.28
C HIS A 50 37.54 23.75 -57.38
N VAL A 51 37.72 22.55 -57.94
CA VAL A 51 36.77 21.44 -57.82
C VAL A 51 36.94 20.78 -56.44
N SER A 52 35.90 20.81 -55.59
CA SER A 52 35.87 19.99 -54.35
C SER A 52 34.46 19.52 -53.97
N CYS A 53 34.10 18.35 -54.49
CA CYS A 53 33.14 17.36 -53.96
C CYS A 53 32.20 17.80 -52.81
N SER A 54 31.01 18.32 -53.14
CA SER A 54 29.94 18.61 -52.18
C SER A 54 29.19 17.34 -51.72
N ARG A 55 29.89 16.36 -51.13
CA ARG A 55 29.27 15.17 -50.51
C ARG A 55 28.68 15.50 -49.14
N SER A 56 27.55 16.21 -49.14
CA SER A 56 26.74 16.51 -47.95
C SER A 56 26.21 15.23 -47.29
N HIS A 57 27.00 14.63 -46.40
CA HIS A 57 26.54 13.54 -45.55
C HIS A 57 25.54 14.10 -44.54
N SER A 58 24.26 14.00 -44.87
CA SER A 58 23.16 14.21 -43.95
C SER A 58 23.17 13.10 -42.90
N SER A 59 24.05 13.24 -41.91
CA SER A 59 24.02 12.48 -40.67
C SER A 59 22.76 12.90 -39.91
N SER A 60 21.64 12.29 -40.29
CA SER A 60 20.31 12.49 -39.70
C SER A 60 20.22 11.85 -38.31
N ILE A 61 21.15 12.25 -37.44
CA ILE A 61 21.18 11.97 -36.02
C ILE A 61 19.89 12.55 -35.44
N LYS A 62 18.90 11.68 -35.23
CA LYS A 62 17.63 12.03 -34.62
C LYS A 62 17.87 12.32 -33.15
N VAL A 63 18.28 13.55 -32.84
CA VAL A 63 18.43 14.09 -31.48
C VAL A 63 17.06 14.04 -30.81
N ARG A 64 16.74 12.91 -30.18
CA ARG A 64 15.51 12.73 -29.41
C ARG A 64 15.58 13.66 -28.19
N PRO A 65 14.54 14.46 -27.91
CA PRO A 65 14.57 15.37 -26.78
C PRO A 65 14.82 14.60 -25.48
N TYR A 66 15.72 15.09 -24.64
CA TYR A 66 16.17 14.44 -23.40
C TYR A 66 15.00 14.01 -22.50
N LEU A 67 13.93 14.81 -22.43
CA LEU A 67 12.69 14.47 -21.72
C LEU A 67 11.99 13.20 -22.23
N GLN A 68 12.10 12.87 -23.52
CA GLN A 68 11.54 11.63 -24.09
C GLN A 68 12.44 10.41 -23.83
N TYR A 69 13.75 10.62 -23.65
CA TYR A 69 14.64 9.60 -23.10
C TYR A 69 14.33 9.35 -21.61
N MET A 70 14.21 10.41 -20.81
CA MET A 70 13.84 10.29 -19.39
C MET A 70 12.47 9.63 -19.19
N LYS A 71 11.44 9.99 -19.97
CA LYS A 71 10.12 9.32 -19.92
C LYS A 71 10.15 7.81 -20.23
N ARG A 72 11.23 7.28 -20.79
CA ARG A 72 11.46 5.83 -20.98
C ARG A 72 12.36 5.19 -19.92
N LYS A 73 12.95 6.01 -19.03
CA LYS A 73 13.77 5.59 -17.88
C LYS A 73 13.03 5.75 -16.55
N ILE A 74 12.03 6.64 -16.48
CA ILE A 74 11.07 6.72 -15.39
C ILE A 74 10.18 5.48 -15.47
N ILE A 75 10.47 4.50 -14.62
CA ILE A 75 9.53 3.42 -14.29
C ILE A 75 8.37 4.09 -13.53
N ALA A 76 7.12 3.83 -13.92
CA ALA A 76 5.97 4.31 -13.17
C ALA A 76 6.00 3.68 -11.76
N PRO A 77 5.68 4.42 -10.68
CA PRO A 77 5.61 3.83 -9.35
C PRO A 77 4.62 2.66 -9.38
N PRO A 78 4.92 1.54 -8.68
CA PRO A 78 3.99 0.42 -8.66
C PRO A 78 2.64 0.89 -8.10
N CYS A 79 1.56 0.41 -8.70
CA CYS A 79 0.22 0.53 -8.13
C CYS A 79 -0.06 -0.66 -7.19
N PRO A 80 -0.85 -0.47 -6.14
CA PRO A 80 -1.39 -1.58 -5.36
C PRO A 80 -2.45 -2.35 -6.19
N PRO A 81 -2.74 -3.64 -5.89
CA PRO A 81 -2.21 -4.43 -4.78
C PRO A 81 -0.74 -4.83 -4.97
N TYR A 82 0.08 -4.53 -3.95
CA TYR A 82 1.52 -4.76 -3.97
C TYR A 82 1.91 -6.24 -3.83
N SER A 83 3.02 -6.61 -4.48
CA SER A 83 3.68 -7.91 -4.33
C SER A 83 4.63 -7.97 -3.11
N HIS A 84 4.70 -6.91 -2.32
CA HIS A 84 5.45 -6.79 -1.07
C HIS A 84 4.53 -6.25 0.03
N VAL A 85 4.96 -6.33 1.29
CA VAL A 85 4.21 -5.79 2.42
C VAL A 85 4.69 -4.37 2.75
N CYS A 86 3.76 -3.42 2.80
CA CYS A 86 3.97 -2.07 3.31
C CYS A 86 4.51 -2.13 4.75
N GLN A 87 5.54 -1.34 5.03
CA GLN A 87 6.17 -1.25 6.35
C GLN A 87 5.66 -0.05 7.14
N VAL A 88 5.80 -0.09 8.47
CA VAL A 88 5.45 1.02 9.36
C VAL A 88 6.00 2.35 8.87
N GLY A 89 5.16 3.38 8.87
CA GLY A 89 5.44 4.68 8.25
C GLY A 89 4.72 4.88 6.90
N ASP A 90 4.30 3.81 6.22
CA ASP A 90 3.32 3.94 5.13
C ASP A 90 1.95 4.38 5.71
N PRO A 91 1.37 5.50 5.26
CA PRO A 91 0.09 5.99 5.78
C PRO A 91 -1.10 5.06 5.51
N VAL A 92 -1.00 4.10 4.58
CA VAL A 92 -2.05 3.09 4.36
C VAL A 92 -2.30 2.25 5.62
N LEU A 93 -1.24 1.95 6.38
CA LEU A 93 -1.29 1.17 7.61
C LEU A 93 -1.86 1.93 8.81
N ARG A 94 -2.09 3.24 8.66
CA ARG A 94 -2.62 4.15 9.68
C ARG A 94 -3.95 4.80 9.26
N SER A 95 -4.57 4.26 8.22
CA SER A 95 -5.86 4.72 7.70
C SER A 95 -6.93 3.67 7.99
N HIS A 96 -8.12 4.08 8.44
CA HIS A 96 -9.28 3.19 8.46
C HIS A 96 -9.60 2.73 7.04
N ALA A 97 -9.65 1.42 6.82
CA ALA A 97 -9.91 0.83 5.52
C ALA A 97 -11.38 1.01 5.09
N ALA A 98 -11.60 1.36 3.83
CA ALA A 98 -12.94 1.60 3.29
C ALA A 98 -13.71 0.29 3.07
N ALA A 99 -15.02 0.32 3.31
CA ALA A 99 -15.88 -0.81 3.02
C ALA A 99 -15.93 -1.10 1.51
N VAL A 100 -15.88 -2.37 1.14
CA VAL A 100 -16.09 -2.85 -0.23
C VAL A 100 -17.59 -2.86 -0.50
N ASP A 101 -18.04 -2.40 -1.66
CA ASP A 101 -19.43 -2.62 -2.10
C ASP A 101 -19.69 -4.13 -2.29
N PRO A 102 -20.70 -4.74 -1.62
CA PRO A 102 -21.03 -6.15 -1.79
C PRO A 102 -21.25 -6.58 -3.25
N ALA A 103 -21.85 -5.71 -4.09
CA ALA A 103 -22.06 -6.03 -5.51
C ALA A 103 -20.75 -6.06 -6.32
N SER A 104 -19.71 -5.40 -5.83
CA SER A 104 -18.37 -5.37 -6.43
C SER A 104 -17.48 -6.56 -6.02
N VAL A 105 -17.88 -7.40 -5.05
CA VAL A 105 -17.07 -8.53 -4.55
C VAL A 105 -16.72 -9.56 -5.65
N PRO A 106 -17.64 -9.99 -6.53
CA PRO A 106 -17.31 -10.86 -7.66
C PRO A 106 -16.47 -10.16 -8.76
N GLY A 107 -16.30 -8.83 -8.67
CA GLY A 107 -15.62 -8.01 -9.66
C GLY A 107 -14.12 -8.30 -9.75
N ALA A 108 -13.58 -8.18 -10.97
CA ALA A 108 -12.19 -8.55 -11.27
C ALA A 108 -11.13 -7.82 -10.41
N GLU A 109 -11.44 -6.60 -9.96
CA GLU A 109 -10.58 -5.78 -9.09
C GLU A 109 -10.49 -6.35 -7.67
N VAL A 110 -11.62 -6.55 -6.98
CA VAL A 110 -11.67 -7.16 -5.63
C VAL A 110 -11.04 -8.55 -5.65
N GLN A 111 -11.38 -9.34 -6.67
CA GLN A 111 -10.78 -10.66 -6.89
C GLN A 111 -9.26 -10.59 -7.14
N GLN A 112 -8.73 -9.51 -7.71
CA GLN A 112 -7.29 -9.33 -7.85
C GLN A 112 -6.61 -8.95 -6.54
N VAL A 113 -7.25 -8.13 -5.70
CA VAL A 113 -6.76 -7.84 -4.34
C VAL A 113 -6.67 -9.14 -3.54
N ILE A 114 -7.73 -9.95 -3.53
CA ILE A 114 -7.77 -11.26 -2.84
C ILE A 114 -6.67 -12.20 -3.36
N ARG A 115 -6.51 -12.35 -4.69
CA ARG A 115 -5.44 -13.18 -5.27
C ARG A 115 -4.04 -12.71 -4.88
N THR A 116 -3.78 -11.40 -4.87
CA THR A 116 -2.49 -10.87 -4.43
C THR A 116 -2.28 -11.09 -2.93
N LEU A 117 -3.30 -10.85 -2.10
CA LEU A 117 -3.25 -11.01 -0.65
C LEU A 117 -2.86 -12.44 -0.24
N VAL A 118 -3.60 -13.44 -0.74
CA VAL A 118 -3.32 -14.87 -0.47
C VAL A 118 -1.94 -15.29 -1.01
N LYS A 119 -1.52 -14.75 -2.16
CA LYS A 119 -0.19 -15.01 -2.75
C LYS A 119 0.95 -14.42 -1.91
N VAL A 120 0.78 -13.21 -1.36
CA VAL A 120 1.79 -12.59 -0.50
C VAL A 120 1.85 -13.30 0.84
N MET A 121 0.71 -13.56 1.48
CA MET A 121 0.58 -14.29 2.74
C MET A 121 1.30 -15.64 2.70
N ARG A 122 0.96 -16.49 1.72
CA ARG A 122 1.58 -17.83 1.55
C ARG A 122 3.07 -17.79 1.17
N ARG A 123 3.57 -16.72 0.57
CA ARG A 123 5.00 -16.57 0.21
C ARG A 123 5.85 -16.07 1.39
N LEU A 124 5.23 -15.38 2.35
CA LEU A 124 5.87 -14.95 3.60
C LEU A 124 5.66 -15.96 4.73
N GLU A 125 4.93 -17.06 4.45
CA GLU A 125 4.55 -18.10 5.42
C GLU A 125 3.86 -17.53 6.69
N CYS A 126 3.22 -16.36 6.56
CA CYS A 126 2.46 -15.75 7.65
C CYS A 126 1.02 -16.30 7.69
N VAL A 127 0.44 -16.28 8.89
CA VAL A 127 -0.86 -16.93 9.21
C VAL A 127 -2.09 -16.05 8.96
N GLY A 128 -1.86 -14.78 8.66
CA GLY A 128 -2.85 -13.76 8.38
C GLY A 128 -2.25 -12.63 7.56
N LEU A 129 -3.07 -11.96 6.76
CA LEU A 129 -2.69 -10.74 6.06
C LEU A 129 -3.93 -9.93 5.67
N SER A 130 -3.82 -8.60 5.76
CA SER A 130 -4.88 -7.65 5.42
C SER A 130 -4.57 -6.81 4.17
N ALA A 131 -5.60 -6.35 3.46
CA ALA A 131 -5.44 -5.56 2.24
C ALA A 131 -4.64 -4.24 2.41
N PRO A 132 -4.74 -3.50 3.54
CA PRO A 132 -3.87 -2.34 3.78
C PRO A 132 -2.38 -2.67 3.71
N GLN A 133 -1.97 -3.87 4.16
CA GLN A 133 -0.58 -4.30 4.14
C GLN A 133 -0.03 -4.55 2.72
N ILE A 134 -0.89 -4.71 1.71
CA ILE A 134 -0.52 -4.72 0.28
C ILE A 134 -0.90 -3.41 -0.43
N GLY A 135 -1.00 -2.31 0.31
CA GLY A 135 -1.26 -0.96 -0.21
C GLY A 135 -2.72 -0.68 -0.62
N VAL A 136 -3.66 -1.55 -0.26
CA VAL A 136 -5.08 -1.42 -0.65
C VAL A 136 -5.93 -1.05 0.57
N PRO A 137 -6.43 0.19 0.70
CA PRO A 137 -7.22 0.64 1.85
C PRO A 137 -8.68 0.15 1.79
N LEU A 138 -8.88 -1.18 1.68
CA LEU A 138 -10.18 -1.85 1.66
C LEU A 138 -10.32 -2.85 2.82
N ARG A 139 -11.54 -3.03 3.32
CA ARG A 139 -11.85 -3.98 4.41
C ARG A 139 -11.85 -5.42 3.92
N ILE A 140 -10.67 -5.96 3.63
CA ILE A 140 -10.44 -7.35 3.22
C ILE A 140 -9.29 -7.92 4.04
N LEU A 141 -9.48 -9.09 4.64
CA LEU A 141 -8.42 -9.86 5.30
C LEU A 141 -8.47 -11.34 4.93
N ALA A 142 -7.34 -12.01 5.03
CA ALA A 142 -7.18 -13.46 4.86
C ALA A 142 -6.53 -14.07 6.11
N LEU A 143 -6.86 -15.34 6.39
CA LEU A 143 -6.30 -16.14 7.47
C LEU A 143 -6.14 -17.58 7.00
N GLU A 144 -4.99 -18.20 7.28
CA GLU A 144 -4.73 -19.61 7.02
C GLU A 144 -3.70 -20.15 8.02
N TYR A 145 -3.91 -21.35 8.54
CA TYR A 145 -2.94 -22.04 9.40
C TYR A 145 -2.78 -23.48 8.90
N PRO A 146 -1.86 -23.75 7.95
CA PRO A 146 -1.75 -25.06 7.32
C PRO A 146 -1.18 -26.11 8.28
N GLU A 147 -1.40 -27.38 7.96
CA GLU A 147 -0.95 -28.52 8.77
C GLU A 147 0.59 -28.56 8.96
N GLN A 148 1.36 -28.00 8.02
CA GLN A 148 2.81 -27.92 8.11
C GLN A 148 3.26 -27.05 9.30
N MET A 149 2.83 -25.80 9.39
CA MET A 149 3.12 -24.92 10.54
C MET A 149 2.70 -25.53 11.89
N LEU A 150 1.67 -26.38 11.90
CA LEU A 150 1.28 -27.10 13.11
C LEU A 150 2.31 -28.16 13.48
N LYS A 151 2.86 -28.92 12.53
CA LYS A 151 3.90 -29.92 12.76
C LYS A 151 5.17 -29.30 13.35
N ASP A 152 5.55 -28.14 12.83
CA ASP A 152 6.78 -27.43 13.21
C ASP A 152 6.68 -26.75 14.60
N SER A 153 5.45 -26.53 15.09
CA SER A 153 5.18 -26.04 16.46
C SER A 153 5.37 -27.14 17.52
N SER A 154 5.99 -26.86 18.67
CA SER A 154 6.09 -27.84 19.78
C SER A 154 4.73 -28.15 20.42
N PRO A 155 4.47 -29.39 20.92
CA PRO A 155 3.16 -29.77 21.49
C PRO A 155 2.68 -28.85 22.61
N SER A 156 3.56 -28.47 23.54
CA SER A 156 3.24 -27.56 24.64
C SER A 156 2.92 -26.14 24.16
N SER A 157 3.56 -25.66 23.09
CA SER A 157 3.21 -24.38 22.45
C SER A 157 1.84 -24.44 21.77
N ARG A 158 1.52 -25.55 21.08
CA ARG A 158 0.20 -25.78 20.47
C ARG A 158 -0.92 -25.74 21.51
N GLU A 159 -0.74 -26.46 22.62
CA GLU A 159 -1.69 -26.53 23.73
C GLU A 159 -1.87 -25.15 24.39
N ALA A 160 -0.78 -24.53 24.87
CA ALA A 160 -0.86 -23.26 25.58
C ALA A 160 -1.49 -22.12 24.76
N ARG A 161 -1.18 -22.05 23.45
CA ARG A 161 -1.73 -21.03 22.54
C ARG A 161 -3.09 -21.40 21.95
N GLY A 162 -3.55 -22.65 22.07
CA GLY A 162 -4.75 -23.14 21.38
C GLY A 162 -4.59 -23.12 19.85
N VAL A 163 -3.48 -23.64 19.33
CA VAL A 163 -3.19 -23.71 17.88
C VAL A 163 -3.91 -24.90 17.26
N SER A 164 -4.50 -24.69 16.09
CA SER A 164 -5.20 -25.72 15.31
C SER A 164 -5.06 -25.41 13.82
N VAL A 165 -5.17 -26.44 12.96
CA VAL A 165 -5.20 -26.24 11.50
C VAL A 165 -6.41 -25.39 11.14
N GLN A 166 -6.21 -24.35 10.35
CA GLN A 166 -7.26 -23.50 9.79
C GLN A 166 -7.14 -23.49 8.27
N PRO A 167 -8.18 -23.89 7.52
CA PRO A 167 -8.19 -23.71 6.07
C PRO A 167 -8.18 -22.21 5.74
N LEU A 168 -7.79 -21.86 4.51
CA LEU A 168 -7.90 -20.49 4.02
C LEU A 168 -9.32 -19.95 4.22
N ARG A 169 -9.41 -18.82 4.95
CA ARG A 169 -10.62 -18.01 5.10
C ARG A 169 -10.32 -16.61 4.61
N ILE A 170 -11.27 -16.03 3.88
CA ILE A 170 -11.25 -14.64 3.42
C ILE A 170 -12.46 -13.96 4.03
N PHE A 171 -12.29 -12.77 4.58
CA PHE A 171 -13.37 -11.96 5.11
C PHE A 171 -13.34 -10.56 4.49
N ILE A 172 -14.47 -10.17 3.91
CA ILE A 172 -14.72 -8.85 3.32
C ILE A 172 -15.76 -8.13 4.18
N ASN A 173 -15.52 -6.84 4.43
CA ASN A 173 -16.26 -6.03 5.40
C ASN A 173 -16.44 -6.69 6.78
N PRO A 174 -15.40 -7.32 7.37
CA PRO A 174 -15.55 -8.01 8.63
C PRO A 174 -15.91 -7.05 9.77
N THR A 175 -16.72 -7.59 10.67
CA THR A 175 -17.09 -7.07 11.99
C THR A 175 -16.74 -8.14 13.03
N LEU A 176 -16.26 -7.72 14.21
CA LEU A 176 -15.82 -8.63 15.26
C LEU A 176 -16.57 -8.35 16.56
N ARG A 177 -17.05 -9.40 17.23
CA ARG A 177 -17.66 -9.38 18.56
C ARG A 177 -16.87 -10.26 19.51
N VAL A 178 -16.49 -9.73 20.67
CA VAL A 178 -15.88 -10.54 21.75
C VAL A 178 -16.90 -11.51 22.33
N LEU A 179 -16.50 -12.77 22.54
CA LEU A 179 -17.32 -13.80 23.19
C LEU A 179 -16.85 -14.11 24.61
N ASP A 180 -15.54 -14.03 24.86
CA ASP A 180 -14.93 -14.16 26.19
C ASP A 180 -14.07 -12.92 26.47
N GLY A 181 -14.43 -12.18 27.53
CA GLY A 181 -13.73 -10.97 27.96
C GLY A 181 -12.36 -11.22 28.58
N ARG A 182 -12.00 -12.48 28.88
CA ARG A 182 -10.67 -12.85 29.36
C ARG A 182 -9.64 -12.72 28.24
N THR A 183 -8.45 -12.24 28.58
CA THR A 183 -7.33 -12.07 27.64
C THR A 183 -6.18 -13.03 27.91
N ALA A 184 -5.55 -13.54 26.86
CA ALA A 184 -4.24 -14.20 26.93
C ALA A 184 -3.12 -13.25 26.51
N LEU A 185 -1.93 -13.46 27.09
CA LEU A 185 -0.69 -12.76 26.75
C LEU A 185 0.24 -13.71 25.97
N PHE A 186 0.58 -13.34 24.74
CA PHE A 186 1.59 -14.02 23.93
C PHE A 186 2.34 -13.00 23.07
N GLN A 187 3.57 -13.34 22.68
CA GLN A 187 4.32 -12.60 21.67
C GLN A 187 3.60 -12.64 20.31
N GLU A 188 3.44 -11.46 19.70
CA GLU A 188 3.03 -11.23 18.31
C GLU A 188 4.17 -10.56 17.55
N ALA A 189 4.26 -10.84 16.26
CA ALA A 189 5.04 -10.11 15.27
C ALA A 189 4.11 -9.68 14.13
N CYS A 190 4.60 -8.90 13.16
CA CYS A 190 3.80 -8.45 12.02
C CYS A 190 4.70 -8.25 10.79
N GLU A 191 4.24 -8.67 9.61
CA GLU A 191 4.96 -8.48 8.34
C GLU A 191 5.21 -7.00 8.01
N SER A 192 4.40 -6.09 8.55
CA SER A 192 4.55 -4.63 8.42
C SER A 192 5.48 -3.99 9.46
N LEU A 193 6.07 -4.79 10.34
CA LEU A 193 7.13 -4.39 11.27
C LEU A 193 8.17 -5.52 11.36
N SER A 194 8.79 -5.83 10.21
CA SER A 194 9.69 -6.97 10.06
C SER A 194 10.85 -6.95 11.09
N GLY A 195 11.17 -8.10 11.66
CA GLY A 195 12.30 -8.27 12.59
C GLY A 195 12.01 -7.96 14.07
N PHE A 196 10.78 -7.57 14.44
CA PHE A 196 10.44 -7.26 15.84
C PHE A 196 9.14 -7.96 16.31
N SER A 197 9.10 -8.30 17.60
CA SER A 197 7.94 -8.86 18.28
C SER A 197 7.71 -8.24 19.66
N ALA A 198 6.48 -8.32 20.19
CA ALA A 198 6.18 -7.99 21.57
C ALA A 198 4.98 -8.77 22.12
N THR A 199 4.84 -8.83 23.45
CA THR A 199 3.70 -9.47 24.11
C THR A 199 2.45 -8.60 24.00
N VAL A 200 1.37 -9.16 23.46
CA VAL A 200 0.10 -8.45 23.24
C VAL A 200 -1.05 -9.15 23.97
N PRO A 201 -1.91 -8.42 24.71
CA PRO A 201 -3.15 -8.95 25.27
C PRO A 201 -4.21 -9.10 24.15
N ARG A 202 -4.83 -10.28 24.04
CA ARG A 202 -5.91 -10.57 23.09
C ARG A 202 -7.01 -11.37 23.76
N TYR A 203 -8.26 -11.10 23.40
CA TYR A 203 -9.42 -11.85 23.90
C TYR A 203 -9.34 -13.32 23.50
N LEU A 204 -9.72 -14.22 24.43
CA LEU A 204 -9.62 -15.67 24.24
C LEU A 204 -10.56 -16.22 23.16
N SER A 205 -11.72 -15.58 22.96
CA SER A 205 -12.73 -16.02 21.99
C SER A 205 -13.49 -14.85 21.36
N VAL A 206 -13.69 -14.93 20.04
CA VAL A 206 -14.33 -13.90 19.22
C VAL A 206 -15.22 -14.52 18.14
N GLU A 207 -16.27 -13.80 17.75
CA GLU A 207 -17.03 -14.06 16.53
C GLU A 207 -16.70 -13.01 15.48
N VAL A 208 -16.30 -13.45 14.28
CA VAL A 208 -16.22 -12.59 13.09
C VAL A 208 -17.45 -12.83 12.22
N SER A 209 -18.03 -11.76 11.66
CA SER A 209 -19.09 -11.82 10.65
C SER A 209 -18.79 -10.85 9.51
N GLY A 210 -19.03 -11.26 8.26
CA GLY A 210 -18.71 -10.49 7.05
C GLY A 210 -19.17 -11.21 5.79
N LEU A 211 -18.50 -10.96 4.65
CA LEU A 211 -18.70 -11.71 3.39
C LEU A 211 -17.48 -12.57 3.04
N ASP A 212 -17.68 -13.67 2.32
CA ASP A 212 -16.64 -14.53 1.75
C ASP A 212 -16.09 -13.99 0.41
N GLU A 213 -15.22 -14.76 -0.27
CA GLU A 213 -14.64 -14.38 -1.55
C GLU A 213 -15.63 -14.31 -2.72
N ARG A 214 -16.90 -14.69 -2.51
CA ARG A 214 -17.98 -14.72 -3.50
C ARG A 214 -19.08 -13.71 -3.20
N GLY A 215 -19.01 -13.04 -2.04
CA GLY A 215 -20.06 -12.16 -1.53
C GLY A 215 -21.13 -12.88 -0.70
N GLY A 216 -20.95 -14.17 -0.39
CA GLY A 216 -21.81 -14.92 0.52
C GLY A 216 -21.61 -14.48 1.96
N ALA A 217 -22.69 -14.38 2.75
CA ALA A 217 -22.61 -13.96 4.15
C ALA A 217 -22.02 -15.07 5.03
N VAL A 218 -20.96 -14.77 5.77
CA VAL A 218 -20.26 -15.70 6.66
C VAL A 218 -20.21 -15.23 8.10
N ARG A 219 -20.21 -16.21 9.01
CA ARG A 219 -19.99 -16.05 10.44
C ARG A 219 -19.11 -17.18 10.94
N TRP A 220 -18.12 -16.85 11.76
CA TRP A 220 -17.22 -17.84 12.34
C TRP A 220 -16.86 -17.45 13.77
N GLN A 221 -16.96 -18.41 14.70
CA GLN A 221 -16.48 -18.28 16.07
C GLN A 221 -15.11 -18.95 16.19
N ALA A 222 -14.15 -18.22 16.75
CA ALA A 222 -12.76 -18.65 16.90
C ALA A 222 -12.32 -18.46 18.36
N SER A 223 -11.44 -19.34 18.83
CA SER A 223 -10.84 -19.28 20.17
C SER A 223 -9.36 -19.61 20.08
N GLY A 224 -8.55 -19.13 21.03
CA GLY A 224 -7.09 -19.38 21.05
C GLY A 224 -6.36 -18.66 19.91
N TRP A 225 -5.38 -19.32 19.29
CA TRP A 225 -4.52 -18.69 18.28
C TRP A 225 -5.28 -18.14 17.06
N PRO A 226 -6.29 -18.83 16.48
CA PRO A 226 -7.14 -18.25 15.44
C PRO A 226 -7.88 -16.97 15.85
N ALA A 227 -8.32 -16.87 17.11
CA ALA A 227 -8.96 -15.64 17.62
C ALA A 227 -7.97 -14.47 17.70
N ARG A 228 -6.72 -14.74 18.04
CA ARG A 228 -5.63 -13.74 18.06
C ARG A 228 -5.33 -13.22 16.66
N ILE A 229 -5.19 -14.11 15.66
CA ILE A 229 -4.92 -13.71 14.28
C ILE A 229 -6.07 -12.82 13.77
N LEU A 230 -7.33 -13.21 13.97
CA LEU A 230 -8.49 -12.38 13.62
C LEU A 230 -8.44 -10.98 14.25
N GLN A 231 -8.03 -10.86 15.52
CA GLN A 231 -7.90 -9.55 16.19
C GLN A 231 -6.75 -8.71 15.61
N HIS A 232 -5.65 -9.34 15.19
CA HIS A 232 -4.52 -8.66 14.54
C HIS A 232 -4.90 -8.14 13.15
N GLU A 233 -5.53 -8.98 12.31
CA GLU A 233 -5.96 -8.58 10.98
C GLU A 233 -7.12 -7.57 10.99
N MET A 234 -7.99 -7.62 12.01
CA MET A 234 -9.01 -6.60 12.22
C MET A 234 -8.44 -5.24 12.63
N ASP A 235 -7.39 -5.20 13.47
CA ASP A 235 -6.71 -3.96 13.84
C ASP A 235 -6.14 -3.23 12.62
N HIS A 236 -5.54 -3.97 11.67
CA HIS A 236 -5.03 -3.37 10.43
C HIS A 236 -6.12 -2.68 9.60
N LEU A 237 -7.38 -3.16 9.64
CA LEU A 237 -8.49 -2.51 8.94
C LEU A 237 -8.95 -1.21 9.62
N GLU A 238 -8.51 -0.95 10.86
CA GLU A 238 -8.74 0.30 11.60
C GLU A 238 -7.49 1.19 11.69
N GLY A 239 -6.41 0.84 10.98
CA GLY A 239 -5.13 1.57 11.06
C GLY A 239 -4.34 1.36 12.36
N VAL A 240 -4.69 0.34 13.13
CA VAL A 240 -4.05 -0.06 14.39
C VAL A 240 -2.98 -1.11 14.11
N LEU A 241 -1.86 -1.04 14.83
CA LEU A 241 -0.76 -2.00 14.80
C LEU A 241 -0.60 -2.65 16.18
N TYR A 242 0.02 -3.84 16.24
CA TYR A 242 0.24 -4.54 17.50
C TYR A 242 1.05 -3.71 18.52
N THR A 243 1.90 -2.80 18.03
CA THR A 243 2.69 -1.87 18.84
C THR A 243 1.86 -0.82 19.60
N ASP A 244 0.61 -0.58 19.20
CA ASP A 244 -0.32 0.29 19.94
C ASP A 244 -1.00 -0.45 21.11
N ARG A 245 -0.84 -1.78 21.20
CA ARG A 245 -1.48 -2.67 22.18
C ARG A 245 -0.49 -3.46 23.06
N MET A 246 0.78 -3.50 22.70
CA MET A 246 1.79 -4.33 23.36
C MET A 246 2.15 -3.87 24.79
N ASP A 247 2.65 -4.80 25.61
CA ASP A 247 3.54 -4.43 26.70
C ASP A 247 4.90 -3.99 26.10
N SER A 248 5.14 -2.69 26.08
CA SER A 248 6.35 -2.09 25.49
C SER A 248 7.65 -2.54 26.15
N LYS A 249 7.62 -3.11 27.37
CA LYS A 249 8.80 -3.70 28.03
C LYS A 249 9.21 -5.06 27.42
N THR A 250 8.35 -5.64 26.60
CA THR A 250 8.56 -6.94 25.95
C THR A 250 8.83 -6.83 24.45
N PHE A 251 9.02 -5.59 23.95
CA PHE A 251 9.38 -5.33 22.56
C PHE A 251 10.85 -5.68 22.33
N ILE A 252 11.09 -6.66 21.46
CA ILE A 252 12.41 -7.24 21.17
C ILE A 252 12.63 -7.36 19.66
N ASN A 253 13.90 -7.37 19.26
CA ASN A 253 14.28 -7.86 17.94
C ASN A 253 14.25 -9.40 17.95
N ILE A 254 13.75 -10.04 16.90
CA ILE A 254 13.59 -11.51 16.88
C ILE A 254 14.94 -12.26 16.78
N HIS A 255 15.98 -11.61 16.28
CA HIS A 255 17.35 -12.14 16.17
C HIS A 255 18.21 -11.79 17.39
N TRP A 256 17.63 -11.25 18.47
CA TRP A 256 18.42 -10.76 19.62
C TRP A 256 19.27 -11.84 20.28
N GLN A 257 18.80 -13.10 20.31
CA GLN A 257 19.58 -14.24 20.79
C GLN A 257 20.74 -14.57 19.83
N GLU A 258 20.45 -14.68 18.52
CA GLU A 258 21.43 -14.95 17.44
C GLU A 258 22.54 -13.88 17.30
N HIS A 259 22.46 -12.78 18.05
CA HIS A 259 23.42 -11.67 18.04
C HIS A 259 24.15 -11.47 19.39
N ASN A 260 23.78 -12.20 20.44
CA ASN A 260 24.34 -12.05 21.79
C ASN A 260 24.77 -13.39 22.44
N GLU A 261 24.67 -14.50 21.70
CA GLU A 261 25.20 -15.83 22.04
C GLU A 261 26.49 -16.14 21.23
#